data_AF-A3FKE9-F1
#
_entry.id   AF-A3FKE9-F1
#
_cell.length_a   1.000
_cell.length_b   1.000
_cell.length_c   1.000
_cell.angle_alpha   90.00
_cell.angle_beta   90.00
_cell.angle_gamma   90.00
#
_symmetry.space_group_name_H-M   'P 1'
#
loop_
_entity.id
_entity.type
_entity.pdbx_description
1 polymer ?
#
loop_
_entity_poly.entity_id
_entity_poly.type
_entity_poly.pdbx_seq_one_letter_code
_entity_poly.pdbx_strand_id
1 'polypeptide(L)'
;MDFITYIIDFILHIDQHLVEIINNFGIWTYIILFLIVFIETGLVVFPFLPGDSLLFAAGALSVLDGSILHIVPLIITLWLAAVLGDTVNYHIG
;
A
#
# COMPACT_ATOMS: atom_id res chain seq x y z
N MET A 1 1.46 23.12 -12.15
CA MET A 1 2.12 21.80 -12.02
C MET A 1 1.24 20.82 -12.75
N ASP A 2 1.77 20.15 -13.77
CA ASP A 2 1.00 19.18 -14.55
C ASP A 2 0.44 18.10 -13.61
N PHE A 3 -0.85 17.77 -13.76
CA PHE A 3 -1.55 16.79 -12.92
C PHE A 3 -0.81 15.45 -12.84
N ILE A 4 -0.10 15.10 -13.91
CA ILE A 4 0.78 13.93 -14.01
C ILE A 4 1.94 14.01 -13.01
N THR A 5 2.60 15.16 -12.89
CA THR A 5 3.71 15.36 -11.95
C THR A 5 3.23 15.22 -10.51
N TYR A 6 2.04 15.74 -10.20
CA TYR A 6 1.43 15.57 -8.87
C TYR A 6 1.15 14.11 -8.52
N ILE A 7 0.62 13.32 -9.46
CA ILE A 7 0.39 11.89 -9.25
C ILE A 7 1.71 11.13 -9.06
N ILE A 8 2.74 11.46 -9.84
CA ILE A 8 4.06 10.82 -9.73
C ILE A 8 4.69 11.13 -8.37
N ASP A 9 4.71 12.40 -7.95
CA ASP A 9 5.21 12.81 -6.63
C ASP A 9 4.44 12.14 -5.48
N PHE A 10 3.12 12.04 -5.60
CA PHE A 10 2.26 11.39 -4.62
C PHE A 10 2.54 9.89 -4.50
N ILE A 11 2.72 9.18 -5.63
CA ILE A 11 3.06 7.76 -5.64
C ILE A 11 4.46 7.53 -5.05
N LEU A 12 5.43 8.40 -5.36
CA LEU A 12 6.81 8.26 -4.90
C LEU A 12 7.00 8.58 -3.42
N HIS A 13 6.21 9.50 -2.85
CA HIS A 13 6.28 9.89 -1.43
C HIS A 13 5.07 9.41 -0.63
N ILE A 14 4.46 8.31 -1.06
CA ILE A 14 3.25 7.77 -0.45
C ILE A 14 3.48 7.30 0.99
N ASP A 15 4.73 7.00 1.38
CA ASP A 15 5.14 6.69 2.75
C ASP A 15 4.95 7.89 3.69
N GLN A 16 5.17 9.11 3.21
CA GLN A 16 4.98 10.36 3.97
C GLN A 16 3.50 10.72 4.06
N HIS A 17 2.74 10.48 2.99
CA HIS A 17 1.30 10.67 2.97
C HIS A 17 0.52 9.57 3.70
N LEU A 18 1.17 8.45 4.06
CA LEU A 18 0.52 7.32 4.70
C LEU A 18 -0.17 7.73 6.01
N VAL A 19 0.43 8.62 6.79
CA VAL A 19 -0.16 9.14 8.04
C VAL A 19 -1.45 9.92 7.77
N GLU A 20 -1.47 10.75 6.73
CA GLU A 20 -2.68 11.47 6.30
C GLU A 20 -3.73 10.51 5.77
N ILE A 21 -3.32 9.46 5.04
CA ILE A 21 -4.22 8.43 4.54
C ILE A 21 -4.88 7.68 5.70
N ILE A 22 -4.11 7.26 6.70
CA ILE A 22 -4.64 6.56 7.89
C ILE A 22 -5.64 7.44 8.64
N ASN A 23 -5.32 8.71 8.84
CA ASN A 23 -6.18 9.63 9.57
C ASN A 23 -7.46 10.00 8.81
N ASN A 24 -7.39 10.15 7.48
CA ASN A 24 -8.54 10.55 6.66
C ASN A 24 -9.42 9.37 6.23
N PHE A 25 -8.82 8.21 5.93
CA PHE A 25 -9.51 7.05 5.36
C PHE A 25 -9.76 5.94 6.38
N GLY A 26 -9.08 5.95 7.54
CA GLY A 26 -9.31 5.01 8.63
C GLY A 26 -9.24 3.55 8.17
N ILE A 27 -10.35 2.81 8.29
CA ILE A 27 -10.45 1.40 7.87
C ILE A 27 -10.23 1.21 6.35
N TRP A 28 -10.48 2.24 5.53
CA TRP A 28 -10.26 2.13 4.08
C TRP A 28 -8.77 2.07 3.72
N THR A 29 -7.88 2.43 4.65
CA THR A 29 -6.42 2.31 4.49
C THR A 29 -6.02 0.87 4.17
N TYR A 30 -6.68 -0.14 4.77
CA TYR A 30 -6.39 -1.55 4.45
C TYR A 30 -6.63 -1.87 2.98
N ILE A 31 -7.69 -1.32 2.39
CA ILE A 31 -8.02 -1.54 0.97
C ILE A 31 -7.03 -0.80 0.07
N ILE A 32 -6.63 0.41 0.45
CA ILE A 32 -5.63 1.19 -0.29
C ILE A 32 -4.29 0.44 -0.30
N LEU A 33 -3.83 -0.02 0.86
CA LEU A 33 -2.61 -0.81 1.00
C LEU A 33 -2.70 -2.12 0.21
N PHE A 34 -3.84 -2.81 0.26
CA PHE A 34 -4.10 -4.01 -0.52
C PHE A 34 -3.92 -3.74 -2.01
N LEU A 35 -4.56 -2.69 -2.55
CA LEU A 35 -4.50 -2.37 -3.97
C LEU A 35 -3.07 -2.00 -4.40
N ILE A 36 -2.34 -1.24 -3.59
CA ILE A 36 -0.97 -0.84 -3.93
C ILE A 36 -0.06 -2.08 -4.04
N VAL A 37 -0.04 -2.93 -3.00
CA VAL A 37 0.80 -4.14 -2.99
C VAL A 37 0.36 -5.13 -4.07
N PHE A 38 -0.95 -5.29 -4.28
CA PHE A 38 -1.49 -6.14 -5.34
C PHE A 38 -1.08 -5.65 -6.74
N ILE A 39 -1.09 -4.34 -6.98
CA ILE A 39 -0.68 -3.76 -8.27
C ILE A 39 0.83 -3.92 -8.48
N GLU A 40 1.64 -3.65 -7.46
CA GLU A 40 3.11 -3.77 -7.52
C GLU A 40 3.55 -5.21 -7.82
N THR A 41 2.96 -6.19 -7.13
CA THR A 41 3.31 -7.61 -7.30
C THR A 41 2.57 -8.28 -8.46
N GLY A 42 1.33 -7.86 -8.73
CA GLY A 42 0.41 -8.50 -9.67
C GLY A 42 0.45 -7.98 -11.10
N LEU A 43 0.87 -6.73 -11.31
CA LEU A 43 0.97 -6.15 -12.65
C LEU A 43 2.44 -5.94 -13.01
N VAL A 44 2.94 -6.75 -13.95
CA VAL A 44 4.31 -6.67 -14.54
C VAL A 44 4.75 -5.24 -14.92
N VAL A 45 3.78 -4.38 -15.24
CA VAL A 45 4.01 -3.02 -15.78
C VAL A 45 4.25 -1.96 -14.69
N PHE A 46 3.92 -2.23 -13.42
CA PHE A 46 3.97 -1.22 -12.34
C PHE A 46 4.93 -1.54 -11.18
N PRO A 47 6.23 -1.88 -11.43
CA PRO A 47 7.20 -2.13 -10.36
C PRO A 47 7.68 -0.84 -9.64
N PHE A 48 7.11 0.31 -9.97
CA PHE A 48 7.51 1.61 -9.43
C PHE A 48 6.71 2.05 -8.20
N LEU A 49 5.65 1.31 -7.82
CA LEU A 49 4.93 1.61 -6.58
C LEU A 49 5.79 1.17 -5.40
N PRO A 50 5.98 2.01 -4.35
CA PRO A 50 6.88 1.69 -3.25
C PRO A 50 6.18 0.84 -2.17
N GLY A 51 5.76 -0.39 -2.49
CA GLY A 51 4.97 -1.19 -1.56
C GLY A 51 5.78 -1.73 -0.38
N ASP A 52 7.06 -2.04 -0.54
CA ASP A 52 7.95 -2.41 0.57
C ASP A 52 8.08 -1.30 1.63
N SER A 53 8.28 -0.06 1.18
CA SER A 53 8.35 1.11 2.07
C SER A 53 7.03 1.36 2.79
N LEU A 54 5.90 1.16 2.09
CA LEU A 54 4.56 1.22 2.67
C LEU A 54 4.31 0.13 3.71
N LEU A 55 4.79 -1.10 3.46
CA LEU A 55 4.74 -2.22 4.41
C LEU A 55 5.45 -1.86 5.72
N PHE A 56 6.66 -1.30 5.60
CA PHE A 56 7.43 -0.84 6.76
C PHE A 56 6.74 0.32 7.49
N ALA A 57 6.27 1.33 6.76
CA ALA A 57 5.61 2.49 7.34
C ALA A 57 4.29 2.10 8.02
N ALA A 58 3.44 1.30 7.37
CA ALA A 58 2.18 0.81 7.95
C ALA A 58 2.41 -0.07 9.18
N GLY A 59 3.44 -0.92 9.14
CA GLY A 59 3.86 -1.72 10.29
C GLY A 59 4.27 -0.84 11.48
N ALA A 60 5.12 0.16 11.25
CA ALA A 60 5.54 1.11 12.28
C ALA A 60 4.36 1.90 12.87
N LEU A 61 3.41 2.32 12.02
CA LEU A 61 2.23 3.08 12.44
C LEU A 61 1.18 2.22 13.14
N SER A 62 1.18 0.90 12.97
CA SER A 62 0.22 -0.01 13.62
C SER A 62 0.43 -0.21 15.13
N VAL A 63 1.60 0.18 15.65
CA VAL A 63 1.96 0.09 17.07
C VAL A 63 1.73 1.42 17.81
N LEU A 64 1.44 2.51 17.09
CA LEU A 64 1.19 3.82 17.72
C LEU A 64 -0.13 3.82 18.50
N ASP A 65 -0.11 4.43 19.68
CA ASP A 65 -1.29 4.63 20.50
C ASP A 65 -2.33 5.49 19.76
N GLY A 66 -3.56 4.98 19.62
CA GLY A 66 -4.64 5.64 18.88
C GLY A 66 -4.65 5.36 17.37
N SER A 67 -3.76 4.48 16.87
CA SER A 67 -3.79 4.05 15.47
C SER A 67 -5.02 3.20 15.14
N ILE A 68 -5.61 3.46 13.98
CA ILE A 68 -6.72 2.67 13.41
C ILE A 68 -6.17 1.38 12.76
N LEU A 69 -4.87 1.35 12.49
CA LEU A 69 -4.18 0.17 11.97
C LEU A 69 -3.83 -0.79 13.11
N HIS A 70 -4.30 -2.02 13.00
CA HIS A 70 -3.95 -3.12 13.89
C HIS A 70 -3.06 -4.10 13.13
N ILE A 71 -2.02 -4.59 13.81
CA ILE A 71 -1.00 -5.45 13.20
C ILE A 71 -1.58 -6.74 12.59
N VAL A 72 -2.56 -7.38 13.25
CA VAL A 72 -3.13 -8.65 12.79
C VAL A 72 -3.89 -8.50 11.46
N PRO A 73 -4.92 -7.62 11.33
CA PRO A 73 -5.60 -7.42 10.06
C PRO A 73 -4.68 -6.82 8.99
N LEU A 74 -3.66 -6.04 9.38
CA LEU A 74 -2.66 -5.51 8.45
C LEU A 74 -1.87 -6.66 7.80
N ILE A 75 -1.34 -7.59 8.60
CA ILE A 75 -0.62 -8.77 8.10
C ILE A 75 -1.50 -9.59 7.16
N ILE A 76 -2.75 -9.88 7.54
CA ILE A 76 -3.67 -10.68 6.73
C ILE A 76 -3.93 -9.99 5.39
N THR A 77 -4.18 -8.68 5.41
CA THR A 77 -4.47 -7.88 4.21
C THR A 77 -3.29 -7.87 3.26
N LEU A 78 -2.08 -7.60 3.76
CA LEU A 78 -0.87 -7.50 2.94
C LEU A 78 -0.44 -8.86 2.39
N TRP A 79 -0.56 -9.92 3.21
CA TRP A 79 -0.30 -11.28 2.76
C TRP A 79 -1.26 -11.71 1.65
N LEU A 80 -2.56 -11.44 1.80
CA LEU A 80 -3.54 -11.70 0.74
C LEU A 80 -3.24 -10.89 -0.52
N ALA A 81 -2.86 -9.62 -0.40
CA ALA A 81 -2.51 -8.77 -1.53
C ALA A 81 -1.33 -9.35 -2.33
N ALA A 82 -0.25 -9.72 -1.63
CA ALA A 82 0.95 -10.27 -2.25
C ALA A 82 0.69 -11.63 -2.91
N VAL A 83 0.00 -12.56 -2.22
CA VAL A 83 -0.31 -13.89 -2.78
C VAL A 83 -1.22 -13.78 -4.00
N LEU A 84 -2.25 -12.94 -3.93
CA LEU A 84 -3.16 -12.75 -5.06
C LEU A 84 -2.47 -12.01 -6.22
N GLY A 85 -1.63 -11.02 -5.91
CA GLY A 85 -0.80 -10.32 -6.88
C GLY A 85 0.10 -11.30 -7.61
N ASP A 86 0.98 -12.01 -6.90
CA ASP A 86 1.88 -13.01 -7.49
C ASP A 86 1.14 -14.07 -8.30
N THR A 87 -0.04 -14.51 -7.82
CA THR A 87 -0.87 -15.47 -8.56
C THR A 87 -1.34 -14.88 -9.88
N VAL A 88 -1.82 -13.63 -9.89
CA VAL A 88 -2.25 -12.93 -11.10
C VAL A 88 -1.07 -12.70 -12.04
N ASN A 89 0.07 -12.26 -11.49
CA ASN A 89 1.32 -12.07 -12.22
C ASN A 89 1.73 -13.36 -12.96
N TYR A 90 1.75 -14.48 -12.23
CA TYR A 90 2.09 -15.79 -12.79
C TYR A 90 1.17 -16.21 -13.95
N HIS A 91 -0.12 -15.86 -13.90
CA HIS A 91 -1.06 -16.17 -14.97
C HIS A 91 -0.97 -15.21 -16.15
N ILE A 92 -0.53 -13.97 -15.92
CA ILE A 92 -0.37 -12.95 -16.96
C ILE A 92 0.94 -13.16 -17.74
N GLY A 93 1.99 -13.65 -17.08
CA GLY A 93 3.30 -13.94 -17.68
C GLY A 93 4.36 -12.92 -17.29
#